data_AF-A0A849ECF9-F1
#
_entry.id   AF-A0A849ECF9-F1
#
_cell.length_a   1.000
_cell.length_b   1.000
_cell.length_c   1.000
_cell.angle_alpha   90.00
_cell.angle_beta   90.00
_cell.angle_gamma   90.00
#
_symmetry.space_group_name_H-M   'P 1'
#
loop_
_entity.id
_entity.type
_entity.pdbx_description
1 polymer ?
#
loop_
_entity_poly.entity_id
_entity_poly.type
_entity_poly.pdbx_seq_one_letter_code
_entity_poly.pdbx_strand_id
1 'polypeptide(L)'
;MNYNEFANSDSGQLVTTIERQMAFVPNPLPPKIDMQPIAVALGDAMQAIGELKGACRRLQNPYMLVNPLQRREALTSSAMEGTYTSADKLAILEAADGIATDESTREVLNYINALRGALLSLPKMPICHCLIKEAHFRLLQGLSDNRGVQKRPGEYKNTQNWIGALHIQEARYIPPPALETQKCMDDLESYINRESRNDLPFLIEAALVHYQFEAIHPFADGNGRLGR
;
A
#
# COMPACT_ATOMS: atom_id res chain seq x y z
N MET A 1 14.53 14.82 8.85
CA MET A 1 14.63 13.39 9.18
C MET A 1 15.75 13.24 10.18
N ASN A 2 15.55 12.57 11.32
CA ASN A 2 16.61 12.41 12.31
C ASN A 2 17.62 11.36 11.85
N TYR A 3 18.74 11.77 11.26
CA TYR A 3 19.69 10.86 10.64
C TYR A 3 20.23 9.79 11.59
N ASN A 4 20.35 10.09 12.88
CA ASN A 4 20.84 9.14 13.87
C ASN A 4 19.95 7.91 14.04
N GLU A 5 18.64 8.04 13.76
CA GLU A 5 17.69 6.93 13.82
C GLU A 5 17.86 5.94 12.65
N PHE A 6 18.50 6.38 11.55
CA PHE A 6 18.60 5.59 10.32
C PHE A 6 20.04 5.20 9.94
N ALA A 7 21.06 5.91 10.45
CA ALA A 7 22.45 5.74 10.04
C ALA A 7 23.03 4.35 10.36
N ASN A 8 22.52 3.69 11.40
CA ASN A 8 22.95 2.35 11.83
C ASN A 8 21.83 1.31 11.71
N SER A 9 20.88 1.51 10.79
CA SER A 9 19.75 0.59 10.64
C SER A 9 20.16 -0.67 9.86
N ASP A 10 19.85 -1.85 10.39
CA ASP A 10 20.00 -3.12 9.65
C ASP A 10 18.98 -3.24 8.49
N SER A 11 17.95 -2.38 8.46
CA SER A 11 16.86 -2.42 7.48
C SER A 11 17.11 -1.60 6.22
N GLY A 12 18.23 -0.89 6.10
CA GLY A 12 18.54 -0.08 4.92
C GLY A 12 19.75 0.82 5.07
N GLN A 13 19.95 1.71 4.12
CA GLN A 13 21.10 2.62 4.08
C GLN A 13 20.68 4.03 3.68
N LEU A 14 21.47 5.02 4.12
CA LEU A 14 21.26 6.41 3.72
C LEU A 14 22.02 6.73 2.42
N VAL A 15 21.32 7.30 1.45
CA VAL A 15 21.89 7.77 0.17
C VAL A 15 21.60 9.26 -0.01
N THR A 16 22.47 9.97 -0.72
CA THR A 16 22.27 11.41 -0.97
C THR A 16 21.35 11.62 -2.18
N THR A 17 20.32 12.46 -2.03
CA THR A 17 19.44 12.89 -3.13
C THR A 17 20.11 13.96 -4.00
N ILE A 18 19.53 14.25 -5.17
CA ILE A 18 19.98 15.36 -6.03
C ILE A 18 19.95 16.71 -5.28
N GLU A 19 18.99 16.87 -4.37
CA GLU A 19 18.82 18.06 -3.52
C GLU A 19 19.69 18.04 -2.25
N ARG A 20 20.69 17.13 -2.19
CA ARG A 20 21.65 16.98 -1.08
C ARG A 20 21.02 16.68 0.29
N GLN A 21 19.84 16.06 0.29
CA GLN A 21 19.24 15.50 1.49
C GLN A 21 19.59 14.01 1.61
N MET A 22 19.60 13.44 2.82
CA MET A 22 19.76 11.98 2.97
C MET A 22 18.40 11.29 2.86
N ALA A 23 18.27 10.42 1.88
CA ALA A 23 17.15 9.51 1.69
C ALA A 23 17.49 8.13 2.26
N PHE A 24 16.49 7.41 2.76
CA PHE A 24 16.63 6.03 3.20
C PHE A 24 16.28 5.06 2.06
N VAL A 25 17.18 4.15 1.75
CA VAL A 25 16.97 3.05 0.81
C VAL A 25 16.87 1.74 1.60
N PRO A 26 15.68 1.11 1.66
CA PRO A 26 15.51 -0.12 2.42
C PRO A 26 16.27 -1.27 1.76
N ASN A 27 16.83 -2.15 2.58
CA ASN A 27 17.45 -3.39 2.11
C ASN A 27 16.38 -4.31 1.50
N PRO A 28 16.75 -5.17 0.52
CA PRO A 28 15.83 -6.18 0.00
C PRO A 28 15.33 -7.13 1.09
N LEU A 29 14.09 -7.62 0.93
CA LEU A 29 13.52 -8.66 1.79
C LEU A 29 14.09 -10.05 1.44
N PRO A 30 14.12 -11.00 2.38
CA PRO A 30 13.72 -10.88 3.78
C PRO A 30 14.88 -10.41 4.69
N PRO A 31 14.58 -9.64 5.75
CA PRO A 31 15.55 -9.38 6.81
C PRO A 31 15.67 -10.59 7.74
N LYS A 32 16.68 -10.57 8.62
CA LYS A 32 16.73 -11.48 9.77
C LYS A 32 15.77 -10.98 10.83
N ILE A 33 14.84 -11.82 11.27
CA ILE A 33 13.81 -11.46 12.26
C ILE A 33 13.87 -12.44 13.43
N ASP A 34 13.92 -11.92 14.64
CA ASP A 34 13.65 -12.72 15.84
C ASP A 34 12.13 -12.90 15.99
N MET A 35 11.67 -14.13 15.81
CA MET A 35 10.25 -14.48 15.89
C MET A 35 9.77 -14.63 17.34
N GLN A 36 10.67 -14.79 18.31
CA GLN A 36 10.33 -15.09 19.69
C GLN A 36 9.39 -14.05 20.33
N PRO A 37 9.60 -12.73 20.18
CA PRO A 37 8.74 -11.72 20.81
C PRO A 37 7.33 -11.66 20.22
N ILE A 38 7.15 -12.09 18.96
CA ILE A 38 5.89 -11.97 18.22
C ILE A 38 5.13 -13.29 18.09
N ALA A 39 5.73 -14.41 18.51
CA ALA A 39 5.18 -15.75 18.29
C ALA A 39 3.76 -15.94 18.85
N VAL A 40 3.49 -15.44 20.06
CA VAL A 40 2.15 -15.55 20.70
C VAL A 40 1.11 -14.74 19.91
N ALA A 41 1.39 -13.46 19.66
CA ALA A 41 0.48 -12.59 18.91
C ALA A 41 0.24 -13.10 17.48
N LEU A 42 1.26 -13.66 16.85
CA LEU A 42 1.15 -14.29 15.54
C LEU A 42 0.25 -15.53 15.59
N GLY A 43 0.38 -16.37 16.62
CA GLY A 43 -0.49 -17.52 16.85
C GLY A 43 -1.96 -17.12 16.96
N ASP A 44 -2.26 -16.12 17.78
CA ASP A 44 -3.62 -15.60 17.98
C ASP A 44 -4.19 -15.02 16.68
N ALA A 45 -3.40 -14.23 15.95
CA ALA A 45 -3.81 -13.64 14.68
C ALA A 45 -4.07 -14.71 13.60
N MET A 46 -3.21 -15.71 13.50
CA MET A 46 -3.38 -16.82 12.56
C MET A 46 -4.61 -17.67 12.91
N GLN A 47 -4.87 -17.91 14.20
CA GLN A 47 -6.09 -18.59 14.67
C GLN A 47 -7.34 -17.81 14.25
N ALA A 48 -7.40 -16.51 14.53
CA ALA A 48 -8.55 -15.67 14.18
C ALA A 48 -8.84 -15.66 12.66
N ILE A 49 -7.80 -15.61 11.83
CA ILE A 49 -7.96 -15.70 10.37
C ILE A 49 -8.44 -17.10 9.96
N GLY A 50 -7.92 -18.15 10.59
CA GLY A 50 -8.37 -19.52 10.39
C GLY A 50 -9.86 -19.70 10.72
N GLU A 51 -10.31 -19.14 11.84
CA GLU A 51 -11.71 -19.14 12.27
C GLU A 51 -12.61 -18.39 11.27
N LEU A 52 -12.20 -17.19 10.83
CA LEU A 52 -12.91 -16.42 9.81
C LEU A 52 -13.02 -17.21 8.49
N LYS A 53 -11.90 -17.77 8.02
CA LYS A 53 -11.87 -18.60 6.80
C LYS A 53 -12.78 -19.82 6.95
N GLY A 54 -12.79 -20.46 8.11
CA GLY A 54 -13.68 -21.58 8.44
C GLY A 54 -15.16 -21.19 8.45
N ALA A 55 -15.49 -20.05 9.06
CA ALA A 55 -16.85 -19.53 9.10
C ALA A 55 -17.38 -19.20 7.70
N CYS A 56 -16.57 -18.54 6.86
CA CYS A 56 -16.93 -18.19 5.48
C CYS A 56 -17.25 -19.40 4.60
N ARG A 57 -16.62 -20.57 4.84
CA ARG A 57 -16.90 -21.81 4.09
C ARG A 57 -18.31 -22.36 4.30
N ARG A 58 -18.98 -21.99 5.40
CA ARG A 58 -20.35 -22.43 5.72
C ARG A 58 -21.42 -21.54 5.07
N LEU A 59 -21.03 -20.38 4.52
CA LEU A 59 -21.95 -19.46 3.89
C LEU A 59 -22.16 -19.84 2.43
N GLN A 60 -23.42 -19.83 1.98
CA GLN A 60 -23.74 -20.00 0.55
C GLN A 60 -23.13 -18.89 -0.30
N ASN A 61 -23.05 -17.67 0.24
CA ASN A 61 -22.40 -16.54 -0.40
C ASN A 61 -21.53 -15.76 0.62
N PRO A 62 -20.21 -16.03 0.69
CA PRO A 62 -19.32 -15.33 1.62
C PRO A 62 -19.17 -13.84 1.31
N TYR A 63 -19.47 -13.40 0.08
CA TYR A 63 -19.36 -12.00 -0.32
C TYR A 63 -20.37 -11.09 0.39
N MET A 64 -21.43 -11.65 1.01
CA MET A 64 -22.32 -10.88 1.89
C MET A 64 -21.59 -10.30 3.11
N LEU A 65 -20.52 -10.94 3.58
CA LEU A 65 -19.66 -10.42 4.66
C LEU A 65 -18.46 -9.65 4.11
N VAL A 66 -17.83 -10.15 3.03
CA VAL A 66 -16.60 -9.56 2.49
C VAL A 66 -16.86 -8.16 1.92
N ASN A 67 -17.94 -7.95 1.16
CA ASN A 67 -18.17 -6.67 0.49
C ASN A 67 -18.41 -5.51 1.48
N PRO A 68 -19.22 -5.64 2.55
CA PRO A 68 -19.33 -4.60 3.57
C PRO A 68 -18.00 -4.32 4.29
N LEU A 69 -17.20 -5.35 4.57
CA LEU A 69 -15.89 -5.17 5.20
C LEU A 69 -14.91 -4.44 4.28
N GLN A 70 -14.89 -4.73 2.98
CA GLN A 70 -14.09 -4.00 1.99
C GLN A 70 -14.51 -2.52 1.88
N ARG A 71 -15.82 -2.23 1.94
CA ARG A 71 -16.30 -0.83 1.97
C ARG A 71 -15.86 -0.11 3.24
N ARG A 72 -15.96 -0.78 4.39
CA ARG A 72 -15.49 -0.22 5.67
C ARG A 72 -13.99 0.03 5.63
N GLU A 73 -13.22 -0.88 5.05
CA GLU A 73 -11.78 -0.70 4.83
C GLU A 73 -11.52 0.52 3.95
N ALA A 74 -12.13 0.62 2.78
CA ALA A 74 -11.97 1.76 1.88
C ALA A 74 -12.29 3.10 2.57
N LEU A 75 -13.40 3.17 3.32
CA LEU A 75 -13.76 4.36 4.09
C LEU A 75 -12.72 4.72 5.15
N THR A 76 -12.25 3.74 5.92
CA THR A 76 -11.31 3.95 7.04
C THR A 76 -9.92 4.30 6.50
N SER A 77 -9.46 3.56 5.50
CA SER A 77 -8.21 3.76 4.78
C SER A 77 -8.14 5.15 4.15
N SER A 78 -9.20 5.59 3.46
CA SER A 78 -9.25 6.94 2.90
C SER A 78 -9.29 8.03 3.98
N ALA A 79 -9.98 7.79 5.10
CA ALA A 79 -10.02 8.74 6.21
C ALA A 79 -8.64 8.96 6.84
N MET A 80 -7.78 7.94 6.89
CA MET A 80 -6.39 8.07 7.35
C MET A 80 -5.56 9.02 6.47
N GLU A 81 -5.88 9.12 5.18
CA GLU A 81 -5.25 10.05 4.23
C GLU A 81 -5.94 11.42 4.18
N GLY A 82 -6.97 11.64 5.02
CA GLY A 82 -7.73 12.89 5.09
C GLY A 82 -8.91 12.99 4.12
N THR A 83 -9.32 11.89 3.51
CA THR A 83 -10.48 11.82 2.60
C THR A 83 -11.70 11.27 3.36
N TYR A 84 -12.74 12.10 3.49
CA TYR A 84 -13.92 11.77 4.29
C TYR A 84 -15.18 11.68 3.43
N THR A 85 -15.89 10.56 3.54
CA THR A 85 -17.25 10.37 2.98
C THR A 85 -18.08 9.47 3.90
N SER A 86 -19.37 9.25 3.56
CA SER A 86 -20.27 8.36 4.28
C SER A 86 -20.62 7.12 3.45
N ALA A 87 -21.02 6.05 4.14
CA ALA A 87 -21.49 4.83 3.49
C ALA A 87 -22.71 5.08 2.58
N ASP A 88 -23.62 5.98 2.97
CA ASP A 88 -24.80 6.32 2.17
C ASP A 88 -24.42 7.00 0.86
N LYS A 89 -23.49 7.96 0.90
CA LYS A 89 -22.98 8.64 -0.31
C LYS A 89 -22.30 7.65 -1.25
N LEU A 90 -21.49 6.76 -0.69
CA LEU A 90 -20.83 5.71 -1.46
C LEU A 90 -21.86 4.78 -2.12
N ALA A 91 -22.88 4.34 -1.39
CA ALA A 91 -23.93 3.48 -1.93
C ALA A 91 -24.74 4.16 -3.05
N ILE A 92 -25.08 5.45 -2.89
CA ILE A 92 -25.75 6.24 -3.93
C ILE A 92 -24.86 6.33 -5.18
N LEU A 93 -23.56 6.56 -5.00
CA LEU A 93 -22.64 6.65 -6.13
C LEU A 93 -22.48 5.32 -6.87
N GLU A 94 -22.40 4.20 -6.15
CA GLU A 94 -22.39 2.86 -6.73
C GLU A 94 -23.67 2.59 -7.55
N ALA A 95 -24.83 3.05 -7.07
CA ALA A 95 -26.11 2.89 -7.77
C ALA A 95 -26.28 3.82 -8.98
N ALA A 96 -25.57 4.94 -9.00
CA ALA A 96 -25.59 5.94 -10.08
C ALA A 96 -24.50 5.69 -11.15
N ASP A 97 -24.00 4.46 -11.27
CA ASP A 97 -22.92 4.06 -12.19
C ASP A 97 -21.67 4.98 -12.13
N GLY A 98 -21.34 5.49 -10.94
CA GLY A 98 -20.12 6.27 -10.72
C GLY A 98 -20.16 7.73 -11.19
N ILE A 99 -21.33 8.29 -11.51
CA ILE A 99 -21.50 9.72 -11.78
C ILE A 99 -21.38 10.50 -10.47
N ALA A 100 -20.13 10.77 -10.05
CA ALA A 100 -19.85 11.44 -8.78
C ALA A 100 -19.97 12.97 -8.90
N THR A 101 -20.70 13.58 -7.97
CA THR A 101 -20.70 15.03 -7.74
C THR A 101 -19.59 15.48 -6.79
N ASP A 102 -19.02 14.59 -5.98
CA ASP A 102 -17.94 14.91 -5.03
C ASP A 102 -16.70 14.02 -5.21
N GLU A 103 -15.54 14.64 -5.16
CA GLU A 103 -14.24 13.98 -5.40
C GLU A 103 -13.88 12.99 -4.29
N SER A 104 -14.24 13.29 -3.03
CA SER A 104 -13.94 12.42 -1.88
C SER A 104 -14.66 11.08 -1.97
N THR A 105 -15.95 11.05 -2.36
CA THR A 105 -16.68 9.80 -2.55
C THR A 105 -16.16 9.03 -3.77
N ARG A 106 -15.78 9.74 -4.85
CA ARG A 106 -15.11 9.11 -6.00
C ARG A 106 -13.81 8.43 -5.59
N GLU A 107 -13.01 9.07 -4.76
CA GLU A 107 -11.74 8.51 -4.28
C GLU A 107 -11.95 7.21 -3.49
N VAL A 108 -12.96 7.15 -2.61
CA VAL A 108 -13.31 5.90 -1.90
C VAL A 108 -13.82 4.82 -2.85
N LEU A 109 -14.64 5.20 -3.85
CA LEU A 109 -15.09 4.25 -4.87
C LEU A 109 -13.92 3.71 -5.71
N ASN A 110 -12.98 4.57 -6.07
CA ASN A 110 -11.76 4.19 -6.79
C ASN A 110 -10.92 3.17 -5.99
N TYR A 111 -10.83 3.33 -4.66
CA TYR A 111 -10.18 2.34 -3.80
C TYR A 111 -10.83 0.96 -3.96
N ILE A 112 -12.16 0.88 -3.86
CA ILE A 112 -12.91 -0.38 -4.01
C ILE A 112 -12.70 -0.99 -5.40
N ASN A 113 -12.73 -0.15 -6.44
CA ASN A 113 -12.54 -0.57 -7.82
C ASN A 113 -11.11 -1.05 -8.10
N ALA A 114 -10.10 -0.41 -7.50
CA ALA A 114 -8.71 -0.82 -7.56
C ALA A 114 -8.52 -2.19 -6.89
N LEU A 115 -9.00 -2.35 -5.67
CA LEU A 115 -8.92 -3.63 -4.92
C LEU A 115 -9.65 -4.76 -5.68
N ARG A 116 -10.91 -4.54 -6.08
CA ARG A 116 -11.68 -5.54 -6.84
C ARG A 116 -10.98 -5.87 -8.16
N GLY A 117 -10.48 -4.86 -8.88
CA GLY A 117 -9.74 -5.02 -10.12
C GLY A 117 -8.49 -5.88 -9.95
N ALA A 118 -7.71 -5.61 -8.90
CA ALA A 118 -6.51 -6.38 -8.60
C ALA A 118 -6.84 -7.84 -8.27
N LEU A 119 -7.83 -8.07 -7.39
CA LEU A 119 -8.27 -9.42 -7.01
C LEU A 119 -8.75 -10.25 -8.21
N LEU A 120 -9.45 -9.64 -9.17
CA LEU A 120 -9.89 -10.31 -10.41
C LEU A 120 -8.75 -10.63 -11.38
N SER A 121 -7.62 -9.93 -11.28
CA SER A 121 -6.44 -10.13 -12.12
C SER A 121 -5.47 -11.19 -11.56
N LEU A 122 -5.46 -11.43 -10.25
CA LEU A 122 -4.58 -12.40 -9.58
C LEU A 122 -4.63 -13.84 -10.15
N PRO A 123 -5.77 -14.36 -10.66
CA PRO A 123 -5.79 -15.65 -11.34
C PRO A 123 -5.02 -15.70 -12.67
N LYS A 124 -4.72 -14.54 -13.26
CA LYS A 124 -4.10 -14.40 -14.60
C LYS A 124 -2.65 -13.94 -14.54
N MET A 125 -2.28 -13.19 -13.51
CA MET A 125 -0.92 -12.68 -13.34
C MET A 125 -0.57 -12.57 -11.85
N PRO A 126 0.72 -12.75 -11.50
CA PRO A 126 1.18 -12.51 -10.14
C PRO A 126 1.09 -11.03 -9.75
N ILE A 127 1.37 -10.73 -8.48
CA ILE A 127 1.58 -9.34 -8.05
C ILE A 127 2.89 -8.86 -8.67
N CYS A 128 2.78 -7.99 -9.67
CA CYS A 128 3.91 -7.43 -10.40
C CYS A 128 3.75 -5.93 -10.65
N HIS A 129 4.76 -5.27 -11.20
CA HIS A 129 4.76 -3.85 -11.56
C HIS A 129 3.50 -3.48 -12.35
N CYS A 130 3.10 -4.32 -13.31
CA CYS A 130 1.91 -4.08 -14.13
C CYS A 130 0.64 -4.03 -13.27
N LEU A 131 0.45 -5.01 -12.38
CA LEU A 131 -0.71 -5.06 -11.50
C LEU A 131 -0.73 -3.90 -10.51
N ILE A 132 0.41 -3.58 -9.90
CA ILE A 132 0.55 -2.48 -8.92
C ILE A 132 0.26 -1.13 -9.60
N LYS A 133 0.84 -0.89 -10.78
CA LYS A 133 0.61 0.34 -11.54
C LYS A 133 -0.84 0.46 -12.03
N GLU A 134 -1.46 -0.63 -12.49
CA GLU A 134 -2.88 -0.63 -12.87
C GLU A 134 -3.80 -0.35 -11.68
N ALA A 135 -3.53 -0.96 -10.52
CA ALA A 135 -4.29 -0.69 -9.31
C ALA A 135 -4.14 0.78 -8.87
N HIS A 136 -2.92 1.32 -8.91
CA HIS A 136 -2.68 2.74 -8.64
C HIS A 136 -3.36 3.66 -9.67
N PHE A 137 -3.35 3.29 -10.96
CA PHE A 137 -4.05 4.06 -12.00
C PHE A 137 -5.54 4.18 -11.66
N ARG A 138 -6.20 3.05 -11.34
CA ARG A 138 -7.61 3.03 -10.92
C ARG A 138 -7.86 3.83 -9.65
N LEU A 139 -6.94 3.74 -8.68
CA LEU A 139 -7.04 4.44 -7.41
C LEU A 139 -7.12 5.97 -7.61
N LEU A 140 -6.33 6.52 -8.53
CA LEU A 140 -6.25 7.97 -8.76
C LEU A 140 -7.05 8.46 -9.99
N GLN A 141 -7.73 7.57 -10.71
CA GLN A 141 -8.44 7.92 -11.94
C GLN A 141 -9.53 8.96 -11.70
N GLY A 142 -9.53 10.04 -12.50
CA GLY A 142 -10.57 11.06 -12.45
C GLY A 142 -10.59 11.90 -11.17
N LEU A 143 -9.49 11.86 -10.39
CA LEU A 143 -9.22 12.80 -9.30
C LEU A 143 -8.43 13.99 -9.84
N SER A 144 -8.66 15.17 -9.29
CA SER A 144 -7.95 16.39 -9.66
C SER A 144 -6.54 16.39 -9.07
N ASP A 145 -5.61 17.10 -9.73
CA ASP A 145 -4.30 17.36 -9.14
C ASP A 145 -4.48 18.29 -7.94
N ASN A 146 -4.45 17.72 -6.75
CA ASN A 146 -4.53 18.48 -5.50
C ASN A 146 -3.11 18.78 -5.00
N ARG A 147 -2.91 19.98 -4.45
CA ARG A 147 -1.65 20.41 -3.79
C ARG A 147 -0.43 20.56 -4.71
N GLY A 148 -0.63 20.78 -6.02
CA GLY A 148 0.46 21.11 -6.95
C GLY A 148 1.40 19.95 -7.31
N VAL A 149 1.07 18.74 -6.87
CA VAL A 149 1.78 17.51 -7.23
C VAL A 149 1.00 16.82 -8.35
N GLN A 150 1.65 16.58 -9.50
CA GLN A 150 1.05 15.73 -10.53
C GLN A 150 0.91 14.31 -9.99
N LYS A 151 -0.33 13.83 -9.87
CA LYS A 151 -0.63 12.52 -9.27
C LYS A 151 -0.10 11.33 -10.07
N ARG A 152 0.16 11.52 -11.38
CA ARG A 152 0.72 10.53 -12.32
C ARG A 152 0.16 9.11 -12.13
N PRO A 153 -1.15 8.92 -12.38
CA PRO A 153 -1.79 7.62 -12.17
C PRO A 153 -1.07 6.51 -12.93
N GLY A 154 -0.55 5.52 -12.20
CA GLY A 154 0.04 4.30 -12.77
C GLY A 154 1.53 4.42 -13.08
N GLU A 155 2.16 5.50 -12.66
CA GLU A 155 3.59 5.73 -12.89
C GLU A 155 4.33 5.94 -11.57
N TYR A 156 5.50 5.33 -11.44
CA TYR A 156 6.39 5.61 -10.32
C TYR A 156 6.86 7.06 -10.37
N LYS A 157 7.23 7.58 -9.19
CA LYS A 157 7.76 8.93 -9.03
C LYS A 157 9.01 9.12 -9.88
N ASN A 158 9.12 10.28 -10.51
CA ASN A 158 10.33 10.73 -11.20
C ASN A 158 11.03 11.88 -10.47
N THR A 159 10.43 12.39 -9.40
CA THR A 159 10.96 13.43 -8.51
C THR A 159 10.99 12.89 -7.08
N GLN A 160 11.77 13.55 -6.22
CA GLN A 160 11.85 13.18 -4.81
C GLN A 160 10.54 13.55 -4.10
N ASN A 161 9.91 12.57 -3.46
CA ASN A 161 8.83 12.78 -2.48
C ASN A 161 9.38 12.65 -1.06
N TRP A 162 8.61 13.11 -0.07
CA TRP A 162 8.96 13.06 1.35
C TRP A 162 7.70 13.01 2.21
N ILE A 163 7.85 12.57 3.47
CA ILE A 163 6.72 12.31 4.37
C ILE A 163 6.84 13.16 5.64
N GLY A 164 5.72 13.73 6.08
CA GLY A 164 5.58 14.35 7.39
C GLY A 164 5.98 15.83 7.49
N ALA A 165 6.18 16.53 6.36
CA ALA A 165 6.39 17.98 6.33
C ALA A 165 6.04 18.61 4.97
N LEU A 166 5.91 19.94 4.93
CA LEU A 166 5.71 20.71 3.69
C LEU A 166 7.00 20.87 2.87
N HIS A 167 8.15 20.87 3.54
CA HIS A 167 9.46 21.02 2.93
C HIS A 167 10.34 19.81 3.25
N ILE A 168 11.16 19.40 2.28
CA ILE A 168 12.01 18.21 2.41
C ILE A 168 13.01 18.30 3.58
N GLN A 169 13.47 19.51 3.91
CA GLN A 169 14.42 19.76 5.01
C GLN A 169 13.81 19.41 6.38
N GLU A 170 12.49 19.53 6.51
CA GLU A 170 11.74 19.27 7.74
C GLU A 170 11.09 17.89 7.73
N ALA A 171 11.19 17.15 6.63
CA ALA A 171 10.52 15.86 6.46
C ALA A 171 10.89 14.87 7.55
N ARG A 172 9.91 14.15 8.07
CA ARG A 172 10.15 13.06 9.03
C ARG A 172 10.91 11.91 8.37
N TYR A 173 10.57 11.59 7.13
CA TYR A 173 11.15 10.51 6.36
C TYR A 173 11.31 10.91 4.89
N ILE A 174 12.46 10.56 4.31
CA ILE A 174 12.77 10.78 2.90
C ILE A 174 12.98 9.38 2.27
N PRO A 175 12.02 8.87 1.47
CA PRO A 175 12.10 7.57 0.80
C PRO A 175 13.19 7.54 -0.29
N PRO A 176 13.46 6.36 -0.89
CA PRO A 176 14.45 6.21 -1.95
C PRO A 176 14.32 7.28 -3.04
N PRO A 177 15.44 7.77 -3.61
CA PRO A 177 15.40 8.60 -4.81
C PRO A 177 14.63 7.93 -5.95
N ALA A 178 14.08 8.73 -6.86
CA ALA A 178 13.35 8.23 -8.02
C ALA A 178 14.16 7.21 -8.85
N LEU A 179 15.48 7.43 -8.98
CA LEU A 179 16.37 6.52 -9.70
C LEU A 179 16.54 5.15 -9.03
N GLU A 180 16.44 5.08 -7.69
CA GLU A 180 16.54 3.83 -6.93
C GLU A 180 15.18 3.12 -6.83
N THR A 181 14.08 3.85 -7.02
CA THR A 181 12.72 3.35 -6.80
C THR A 181 12.39 2.13 -7.65
N GLN A 182 12.80 2.13 -8.92
CA GLN A 182 12.54 1.00 -9.82
C GLN A 182 13.21 -0.27 -9.28
N LYS A 183 14.50 -0.20 -8.95
CA LYS A 183 15.25 -1.32 -8.41
C LYS A 183 14.66 -1.85 -7.11
N CYS A 184 14.29 -0.97 -6.16
CA CYS A 184 13.67 -1.41 -4.93
C CYS A 184 12.33 -2.14 -5.16
N MET A 185 11.55 -1.69 -6.15
CA MET A 185 10.31 -2.35 -6.54
C MET A 185 10.57 -3.68 -7.27
N ASP A 186 11.63 -3.78 -8.08
CA ASP A 186 12.06 -5.03 -8.73
C ASP A 186 12.43 -6.08 -7.66
N ASP A 187 13.17 -5.67 -6.63
CA ASP A 187 13.57 -6.51 -5.50
C ASP A 187 12.33 -6.96 -4.68
N LEU A 188 11.35 -6.06 -4.47
CA LEU A 188 10.10 -6.38 -3.80
C LEU A 188 9.23 -7.36 -4.62
N GLU A 189 9.10 -7.15 -5.93
CA GLU A 189 8.40 -8.08 -6.82
C GLU A 189 9.04 -9.47 -6.81
N SER A 190 10.37 -9.51 -6.88
CA SER A 190 11.16 -10.74 -6.81
C SER A 190 10.92 -11.47 -5.49
N TYR A 191 10.89 -10.75 -4.38
CA TYR A 191 10.57 -11.32 -3.07
C TYR A 191 9.13 -11.86 -3.02
N ILE A 192 8.14 -11.11 -3.52
CA ILE A 192 6.73 -11.56 -3.53
C ILE A 192 6.58 -12.84 -4.35
N ASN A 193 7.24 -12.94 -5.50
CA ASN A 193 7.04 -14.02 -6.47
C ASN A 193 8.04 -15.17 -6.39
N ARG A 194 8.92 -15.18 -5.38
CA ARG A 194 9.89 -16.25 -5.17
C ARG A 194 9.24 -17.63 -5.02
N GLU A 195 9.96 -18.67 -5.46
CA GLU A 195 9.49 -20.05 -5.44
C GLU A 195 9.40 -20.64 -4.02
N SER A 196 10.37 -20.33 -3.14
CA SER A 196 10.37 -20.78 -1.74
C SER A 196 9.64 -19.78 -0.84
N ARG A 197 8.43 -20.13 -0.42
CA ARG A 197 7.62 -19.35 0.54
C ARG A 197 7.50 -19.98 1.93
N ASN A 198 8.25 -21.03 2.22
CA ASN A 198 8.07 -21.82 3.45
C ASN A 198 8.88 -21.31 4.64
N ASP A 199 9.60 -20.20 4.49
CA ASP A 199 10.53 -19.72 5.51
C ASP A 199 9.85 -18.82 6.56
N LEU A 200 8.69 -18.23 6.25
CA LEU A 200 7.95 -17.33 7.14
C LEU A 200 6.43 -17.56 7.05
N PRO A 201 5.68 -17.41 8.15
CA PRO A 201 4.22 -17.41 8.11
C PRO A 201 3.67 -16.26 7.25
N PHE A 202 2.59 -16.50 6.49
CA PHE A 202 2.06 -15.54 5.50
C PHE A 202 1.73 -14.14 6.06
N LEU A 203 1.34 -14.04 7.34
CA LEU A 203 1.08 -12.74 7.98
C LEU A 203 2.35 -11.93 8.17
N ILE A 204 3.47 -12.59 8.44
CA ILE A 204 4.77 -11.93 8.52
C ILE A 204 5.20 -11.48 7.13
N GLU A 205 5.02 -12.32 6.11
CA GLU A 205 5.28 -11.91 4.72
C GLU A 205 4.46 -10.69 4.32
N ALA A 206 3.15 -10.69 4.62
CA ALA A 206 2.27 -9.56 4.33
C ALA A 206 2.73 -8.28 5.05
N ALA A 207 3.10 -8.39 6.33
CA ALA A 207 3.62 -7.25 7.10
C ALA A 207 4.94 -6.72 6.52
N LEU A 208 5.85 -7.59 6.10
CA LEU A 208 7.12 -7.21 5.48
C LEU A 208 6.91 -6.54 4.12
N VAL A 209 6.04 -7.09 3.27
CA VAL A 209 5.70 -6.51 1.97
C VAL A 209 5.08 -5.12 2.16
N HIS A 210 4.16 -4.99 3.11
CA HIS A 210 3.54 -3.70 3.43
C HIS A 210 4.58 -2.68 3.90
N TYR A 211 5.42 -3.03 4.88
CA TYR A 211 6.51 -2.17 5.34
C TYR A 211 7.43 -1.75 4.19
N GLN A 212 7.87 -2.71 3.36
CA GLN A 212 8.81 -2.45 2.28
C GLN A 212 8.20 -1.50 1.24
N PHE A 213 6.94 -1.72 0.87
CA PHE A 213 6.23 -0.85 -0.07
C PHE A 213 6.12 0.59 0.47
N GLU A 214 5.71 0.75 1.74
CA GLU A 214 5.61 2.07 2.38
C GLU A 214 6.97 2.76 2.52
N ALA A 215 8.03 2.00 2.82
CA ALA A 215 9.39 2.51 2.90
C ALA A 215 9.92 2.97 1.54
N ILE A 216 9.61 2.25 0.46
CA ILE A 216 9.97 2.63 -0.91
C ILE A 216 9.19 3.88 -1.36
N HIS A 217 7.92 3.97 -0.96
CA HIS A 217 7.00 5.06 -1.28
C HIS A 217 7.06 5.43 -2.79
N PRO A 218 6.74 4.46 -3.68
CA PRO A 218 7.12 4.54 -5.09
C PRO A 218 6.31 5.54 -5.93
N PHE A 219 5.15 5.97 -5.47
CA PHE A 219 4.27 6.88 -6.20
C PHE A 219 4.28 8.30 -5.63
N ALA A 220 3.81 9.28 -6.42
CA ALA A 220 3.72 10.67 -5.97
C ALA A 220 2.61 10.91 -4.92
N ASP A 221 1.54 10.11 -4.99
CA ASP A 221 0.41 10.10 -4.05
C ASP A 221 -0.16 8.67 -3.97
N GLY A 222 -1.06 8.39 -3.04
CA GLY A 222 -1.81 7.13 -2.99
C GLY A 222 -1.04 5.93 -2.43
N ASN A 223 0.22 6.09 -2.01
CA ASN A 223 1.05 5.00 -1.48
C ASN A 223 0.35 4.28 -0.31
N GLY A 224 -0.04 5.00 0.74
CA GLY A 224 -0.69 4.39 1.91
C GLY A 224 -1.94 3.57 1.58
N ARG A 225 -2.76 4.08 0.64
CA ARG A 225 -3.97 3.39 0.16
C ARG A 225 -3.65 2.17 -0.70
N LEU A 226 -2.57 2.19 -1.47
CA LEU A 226 -2.16 1.07 -2.31
C LEU A 226 -1.41 -0.01 -1.53
N GLY A 227 -0.66 0.37 -0.49
CA GLY A 227 0.05 -0.55 0.39
C GLY A 227 -0.88 -1.39 1.28
N ARG A 228 -2.04 -0.82 1.66
CA ARG A 228 -3.14 -1.51 2.37
C ARG A 228 -4.00 -2.34 1.42
#